data_AF-A0A379AQC1-F1
#
_entry.id   AF-A0A379AQC1-F1
#
_cell.length_a   1.000
_cell.length_b   1.000
_cell.length_c   1.000
_cell.angle_alpha   90.00
_cell.angle_beta   90.00
_cell.angle_gamma   90.00
#
_symmetry.space_group_name_H-M   'P 1'
#
loop_
_entity.id
_entity.type
_entity.pdbx_description
1 polymer ?
#
loop_
_entity_poly.entity_id
_entity_poly.type
_entity_poly.pdbx_seq_one_letter_code
_entity_poly.pdbx_strand_id
1 'polypeptide(L)' 'MISTLETLKMQLRQAIIQLEQAEKSLNKEEMTHASIYVQNAKGILMKMGVRV' A
#
# COMPACT_ATOMS: atom_id res chain seq x y z
N MET A 1 -10.75 -14.86 16.66
CA MET A 1 -9.60 -13.95 16.88
C MET A 1 -8.69 -14.09 15.67
N ILE A 2 -8.48 -13.02 14.89
CA ILE A 2 -7.55 -13.06 13.74
C ILE A 2 -6.13 -13.20 14.30
N SER A 3 -5.34 -14.13 13.76
CA SER A 3 -3.97 -14.32 14.21
C SER A 3 -3.08 -13.17 13.73
N THR A 4 -1.96 -12.93 14.41
CA THR A 4 -0.96 -11.94 13.96
C THR A 4 -0.51 -12.18 12.52
N LEU A 5 -0.41 -13.45 12.10
CA LEU A 5 -0.08 -13.83 10.73
C LEU A 5 -1.16 -13.40 9.73
N GLU A 6 -2.44 -13.63 10.04
CA GLU A 6 -3.54 -13.23 9.16
C GLU A 6 -3.69 -11.70 9.08
N THR A 7 -3.44 -10.98 10.19
CA THR A 7 -3.34 -9.52 10.18
C THR A 7 -2.22 -9.04 9.25
N LEU A 8 -1.04 -9.66 9.33
CA LEU A 8 0.11 -9.28 8.51
C LEU A 8 -0.15 -9.54 7.02
N LYS A 9 -0.76 -10.67 6.67
CA LYS A 9 -1.18 -10.98 5.29
C LYS A 9 -2.17 -9.95 4.76
N MET A 10 -3.14 -9.55 5.59
CA MET A 10 -4.12 -8.53 5.21
C MET A 10 -3.46 -7.17 4.96
N GLN A 11 -2.57 -6.73 5.86
CA GLN A 11 -1.82 -5.48 5.70
C GLN A 11 -0.95 -5.49 4.44
N LEU A 12 -0.25 -6.60 4.16
CA LEU A 12 0.55 -6.73 2.95
C LEU A 12 -0.32 -6.65 1.69
N ARG A 13 -1.46 -7.32 1.65
CA ARG A 13 -2.42 -7.23 0.54
C ARG A 13 -2.92 -5.80 0.33
N GLN A 14 -3.21 -5.07 1.41
CA GLN A 14 -3.62 -3.67 1.33
C GLN A 14 -2.51 -2.79 0.74
N ALA A 15 -1.25 -2.99 1.14
CA ALA A 15 -0.13 -2.25 0.56
C ALA A 15 0.04 -2.54 -0.94
N ILE A 16 -0.08 -3.81 -1.37
CA ILE A 16 -0.03 -4.20 -2.78
C ILE A 16 -1.13 -3.52 -3.59
N ILE A 17 -2.38 -3.52 -3.10
CA ILE A 17 -3.49 -2.85 -3.78
C ILE A 17 -3.22 -1.35 -3.96
N GLN A 18 -2.63 -0.68 -2.97
CA GLN A 18 -2.25 0.73 -3.12
C GLN A 18 -1.19 0.90 -4.23
N LEU A 19 -0.19 0.02 -4.31
CA LEU A 19 0.82 0.07 -5.38
C LEU A 19 0.22 -0.17 -6.77
N GLU A 20 -0.71 -1.12 -6.91
CA GLU A 20 -1.44 -1.36 -8.17
C GLU A 20 -2.25 -0.12 -8.61
N GLN A 21 -2.90 0.57 -7.67
CA GLN A 21 -3.58 1.83 -7.97
C GLN A 21 -2.61 2.93 -8.37
N ALA A 22 -1.43 2.99 -7.73
CA ALA A 22 -0.40 3.95 -8.11
C ALA A 22 0.07 3.72 -9.55
N GLU A 23 0.37 2.47 -9.93
CA GLU A 23 0.74 2.11 -11.30
C GLU A 23 -0.35 2.47 -12.31
N LYS A 24 -1.62 2.18 -11.97
CA LYS A 24 -2.76 2.55 -12.81
C LYS A 24 -2.89 4.06 -12.99
N SER A 25 -2.65 4.86 -11.94
CA SER A 25 -2.66 6.32 -12.03
C SER A 25 -1.46 6.86 -12.82
N LEU A 26 -0.28 6.25 -12.69
CA LEU A 26 0.89 6.60 -13.51
C LEU A 26 0.62 6.37 -15.01
N ASN A 27 0.01 5.23 -15.36
CA ASN A 27 -0.38 4.92 -16.74
C ASN A 27 -1.40 5.91 -17.34
N LYS A 28 -2.07 6.68 -16.49
CA LYS A 28 -3.03 7.74 -16.89
C LYS A 28 -2.46 9.15 -16.74
N GLU A 29 -1.18 9.28 -16.41
CA GLU A 29 -0.52 10.57 -16.12
C GLU A 29 -1.14 11.33 -14.91
N GLU A 30 -1.86 10.63 -14.04
CA GLU A 30 -2.50 11.17 -12.83
C GLU A 30 -1.50 11.22 -11.65
N MET A 31 -0.47 12.06 -11.75
CA MET A 31 0.67 12.07 -10.81
C MET A 31 0.27 12.31 -9.35
N THR A 32 -0.73 13.16 -9.10
CA THR A 32 -1.24 13.41 -7.73
C THR A 32 -1.85 12.14 -7.13
N HIS A 33 -2.66 11.39 -7.89
CA HIS A 33 -3.25 10.15 -7.42
C HIS A 33 -2.19 9.08 -7.19
N ALA A 34 -1.25 8.94 -8.12
CA ALA A 34 -0.12 8.02 -7.96
C ALA A 34 0.66 8.29 -6.67
N SER A 35 0.96 9.56 -6.39
CA SER A 35 1.65 9.97 -5.16
C SER A 35 0.85 9.60 -3.90
N ILE A 36 -0.46 9.86 -3.87
CA ILE A 36 -1.33 9.51 -2.74
C ILE A 36 -1.30 8.00 -2.49
N TYR A 37 -1.45 7.19 -3.53
CA TYR A 37 -1.44 5.74 -3.41
C TYR A 37 -0.07 5.22 -2.91
N VAL A 38 1.04 5.77 -3.39
CA VAL A 38 2.38 5.43 -2.87
C VAL A 38 2.51 5.78 -1.38
N GLN A 39 2.05 6.97 -0.96
CA GLN A 39 2.11 7.36 0.46
C GLN A 39 1.26 6.44 1.34
N ASN A 40 0.09 6.03 0.87
CA ASN A 40 -0.75 5.06 1.57
C ASN A 40 -0.05 3.71 1.71
N ALA A 41 0.58 3.20 0.66
CA ALA A 41 1.36 1.97 0.70
C ALA A 41 2.50 2.06 1.74
N LYS A 42 3.26 3.16 1.72
CA LYS A 42 4.32 3.43 2.71
C LYS A 42 3.79 3.47 4.14
N GLY A 43 2.66 4.14 4.37
CA GLY A 43 2.01 4.20 5.68
C GLY A 43 1.58 2.83 6.21
N ILE A 44 1.13 1.92 5.33
CA ILE A 44 0.81 0.54 5.72
C ILE A 44 2.07 -0.23 6.09
N LEU A 45 3.13 -0.13 5.28
CA LEU A 45 4.42 -0.80 5.55
C LEU A 45 5.06 -0.32 6.85
N MET A 46 5.02 0.99 7.13
CA MET A 46 5.48 1.54 8.42
C MET A 46 4.72 0.96 9.61
N LYS A 47 3.40 0.78 9.49
CA LYS A 47 2.58 0.12 10.54
C LYS A 47 2.93 -1.36 10.73
N MET A 48 3.53 -2.00 9.72
CA MET A 48 4.07 -3.36 9.81
C MET A 48 5.50 -3.40 10.39
N GLY A 49 6.10 -2.23 10.70
CA GLY A 49 7.48 -2.13 11.19
C GLY A 49 8.53 -2.14 10.06
N VAL A 50 8.12 -2.09 8.80
CA VAL A 50 9.01 -1.99 7.64
C VAL A 50 9.43 -0.53 7.46
N ARG A 51 10.74 -0.25 7.42
CA ARG A 51 11.27 1.09 7.14
C ARG A 51 11.48 1.22 5.62
N VAL A 52 10.83 2.22 5.01
CA VAL A 52 10.78 2.50 3.56
C VAL A 52 10.92 3.98 3.29
#